data_AF-A0A330G5T2-F1
#
_entry.id   AF-A0A330G5T2-F1
#
_cell.length_a   1.000
_cell.length_b   1.000
_cell.length_c   1.000
_cell.angle_alpha   90.00
_cell.angle_beta   90.00
_cell.angle_gamma   90.00
#
_symmetry.space_group_name_H-M   'P 1'
#
loop_
_entity.id
_entity.type
_entity.pdbx_description
1 polymer ?
#
loop_
_entity_poly.entity_id
_entity_poly.type
_entity_poly.pdbx_seq_one_letter_code
_entity_poly.pdbx_strand_id
1 'polypeptide(L)'
;TRIVFPASLRTRMQIPTGKTTAGATAWYNTLLIGLAPEGRVRVWLQNSGIGENLPVEPQRLTTLSGEKLDACKYVPPSINFSYTVPDGYDRETK
;
A
#
# COMPACT_ATOMS: atom_id res chain seq x y z
N THR A 1 -5.21 6.72 8.47
CA THR A 1 -6.04 5.95 7.52
C THR A 1 -5.95 4.48 7.83
N ARG A 2 -7.06 3.76 7.86
CA ARG A 2 -7.14 2.31 8.04
C ARG A 2 -7.88 1.70 6.85
N ILE A 3 -7.28 0.69 6.23
CA ILE A 3 -7.83 -0.02 5.07
C ILE A 3 -7.96 -1.50 5.45
N VAL A 4 -9.11 -2.09 5.17
CA VAL A 4 -9.36 -3.53 5.29
C VAL A 4 -9.65 -4.05 3.88
N PHE A 5 -8.85 -5.00 3.43
CA PHE A 5 -8.98 -5.58 2.10
C PHE A 5 -9.85 -6.84 2.12
N PRO A 6 -10.62 -7.08 1.05
CA PRO A 6 -11.38 -8.31 0.94
C PRO A 6 -10.44 -9.52 0.77
N ALA A 7 -10.85 -10.70 1.24
CA ALA A 7 -10.07 -11.92 1.09
C ALA A 7 -9.76 -12.26 -0.39
N SER A 8 -10.66 -11.86 -1.31
CA SER A 8 -10.49 -12.00 -2.76
C SER A 8 -9.24 -11.29 -3.29
N LEU A 9 -8.77 -10.23 -2.62
CA LEU A 9 -7.54 -9.55 -2.99
C LEU A 9 -6.34 -10.51 -2.93
N ARG A 10 -6.21 -11.24 -1.83
CA ARG A 10 -5.12 -12.22 -1.65
C ARG A 10 -5.18 -13.29 -2.73
N THR A 11 -6.37 -13.82 -3.00
CA THR A 11 -6.55 -14.81 -4.08
C THR A 11 -6.08 -14.25 -5.42
N ARG A 12 -6.40 -12.98 -5.73
CA ARG A 12 -5.96 -12.33 -6.96
C ARG A 12 -4.44 -12.18 -7.04
N MET A 13 -3.77 -11.87 -5.93
CA MET A 13 -2.30 -11.73 -5.86
C MET A 13 -1.56 -13.06 -6.01
N GLN A 14 -2.24 -14.19 -5.76
CA GLN A 14 -1.68 -15.54 -5.89
C GLN A 14 -1.85 -16.15 -7.29
N ILE A 15 -2.55 -15.48 -8.20
CA ILE A 15 -2.78 -15.96 -9.56
C ILE A 15 -1.80 -15.24 -10.50
N PRO A 16 -0.97 -15.96 -11.26
CA PRO A 16 -0.11 -15.36 -12.29
C PRO A 16 -0.93 -14.60 -13.32
N THR A 17 -0.42 -13.44 -13.75
CA THR A 17 -1.06 -12.60 -14.78
C THR A 17 -0.51 -12.86 -16.18
N GLY A 18 0.53 -13.68 -16.29
CA GLY A 18 1.19 -14.02 -17.55
C GLY A 18 2.70 -13.97 -17.41
N LYS A 19 3.37 -13.40 -18.43
CA LYS A 19 4.82 -13.20 -18.46
C LYS A 19 5.17 -11.73 -18.62
N THR A 20 6.30 -11.32 -18.06
CA THR A 20 6.92 -10.02 -18.34
C THR A 20 7.57 -10.04 -19.72
N THR A 21 7.98 -8.87 -20.21
CA THR A 21 8.78 -8.76 -21.45
C THR A 21 10.10 -9.53 -21.37
N ALA A 22 10.67 -9.68 -20.16
CA ALA A 22 11.87 -10.47 -19.91
C ALA A 22 11.60 -11.97 -19.70
N GLY A 23 10.35 -12.44 -19.86
CA GLY A 23 9.98 -13.86 -19.75
C GLY A 23 9.76 -14.37 -18.32
N ALA A 24 9.89 -13.52 -17.30
CA ALA A 24 9.58 -13.87 -15.91
C ALA A 24 8.07 -14.00 -15.71
N THR A 25 7.63 -14.76 -14.70
CA THR A 25 6.19 -14.82 -14.36
C THR A 25 5.73 -13.47 -13.81
N ALA A 26 4.64 -12.95 -14.37
CA ALA A 26 4.01 -11.70 -13.97
C ALA A 26 2.93 -11.95 -12.91
N TRP A 27 2.75 -10.97 -12.03
CA TRP A 27 1.89 -11.05 -10.85
C TRP A 27 1.24 -9.72 -10.54
N TYR A 28 0.17 -9.77 -9.75
CA TYR A 28 -0.30 -8.62 -8.97
C TYR A 28 0.37 -8.64 -7.59
N ASN A 29 1.62 -8.21 -7.49
CA ASN A 29 2.40 -8.28 -6.24
C ASN A 29 2.63 -6.92 -5.56
N THR A 30 2.17 -5.83 -6.18
CA THR A 30 2.32 -4.47 -5.64
C THR A 30 0.95 -3.80 -5.47
N LEU A 31 0.70 -3.24 -4.28
CA LEU A 31 -0.46 -2.39 -4.02
C LEU A 31 -0.07 -0.92 -4.19
N LEU A 32 -0.75 -0.22 -5.09
CA LEU A 32 -0.65 1.22 -5.25
C LEU A 32 -1.77 1.88 -4.47
N ILE A 33 -1.42 2.76 -3.53
CA ILE A 33 -2.39 3.49 -2.70
C ILE A 33 -2.25 4.98 -2.99
N GLY A 34 -3.23 5.54 -3.69
CA GLY A 34 -3.34 6.98 -3.92
C GLY A 34 -4.09 7.63 -2.77
N LEU A 35 -3.47 8.62 -2.13
CA LEU A 35 -4.08 9.44 -1.08
C LEU A 35 -4.22 10.87 -1.57
N ALA A 36 -5.44 11.33 -1.76
CA ALA A 36 -5.73 12.71 -2.12
C ALA A 36 -5.91 13.58 -0.87
N PRO A 37 -5.80 14.91 -0.99
CA PRO A 37 -6.23 15.84 0.04
C PRO A 37 -7.64 15.51 0.56
N GLU A 38 -7.91 15.88 1.82
CA GLU A 38 -9.15 15.57 2.55
C GLU A 38 -9.33 14.10 2.93
N GLY A 39 -8.35 13.24 2.68
CA GLY A 39 -8.36 11.85 3.11
C GLY A 39 -9.16 10.93 2.17
N ARG A 40 -9.28 11.25 0.89
CA ARG A 40 -9.83 10.34 -0.12
C ARG A 40 -8.76 9.34 -0.56
N VAL A 41 -9.10 8.05 -0.60
CA VAL A 41 -8.15 6.98 -0.94
C VAL A 41 -8.65 6.18 -2.13
N ARG A 42 -7.74 5.85 -3.04
CA ARG A 42 -7.93 4.87 -4.12
C ARG A 42 -6.82 3.83 -4.06
N VAL A 43 -7.16 2.59 -4.37
CA VAL A 43 -6.22 1.47 -4.32
C VAL A 43 -6.24 0.73 -5.64
N TRP A 44 -5.06 0.30 -6.11
CA TRP A 44 -4.90 -0.54 -7.27
C TRP A 44 -3.93 -1.68 -7.00
N LEU A 45 -4.12 -2.82 -7.66
CA LEU A 45 -3.10 -3.85 -7.82
C LEU A 45 -2.32 -3.56 -9.10
N GLN A 46 -1.02 -3.35 -8.98
CA GLN A 46 -0.14 -3.17 -10.13
C GLN A 46 0.26 -4.51 -10.72
N ASN A 47 0.13 -4.64 -12.04
CA ASN A 47 0.65 -5.79 -12.76
C ASN A 47 2.16 -5.62 -12.97
N SER A 48 2.96 -6.62 -12.61
CA SER A 48 4.42 -6.58 -12.81
C SER A 48 4.86 -6.90 -14.25
N GLY A 49 3.94 -7.35 -15.10
CA GLY A 49 4.19 -7.65 -16.51
C GLY A 49 3.44 -6.72 -17.47
N ILE A 50 3.12 -7.26 -18.65
CA ILE A 50 2.31 -6.55 -19.64
C ILE A 50 0.85 -6.67 -19.23
N GLY A 51 0.20 -5.55 -18.91
CA GLY A 51 -1.21 -5.50 -18.58
C GLY A 51 -1.58 -4.32 -17.70
N GLU A 52 -2.87 -4.14 -17.48
CA GLU A 52 -3.38 -3.01 -16.71
C GLU A 52 -3.32 -3.25 -15.19
N ASN A 53 -3.23 -2.15 -14.46
CA ASN A 53 -3.42 -2.12 -13.02
C ASN A 53 -4.92 -2.29 -12.71
N LEU A 54 -5.26 -3.16 -11.76
CA LEU A 54 -6.65 -3.40 -11.41
C LEU A 54 -7.08 -2.48 -10.26
N PRO A 55 -8.20 -1.77 -10.36
CA PRO A 55 -8.75 -1.06 -9.21
C PRO A 55 -9.18 -2.07 -8.13
N VAL A 56 -8.94 -1.71 -6.87
CA VAL A 56 -9.32 -2.50 -5.70
C VAL A 56 -10.29 -1.67 -4.88
N GLU A 57 -11.48 -2.21 -4.69
CA GLU A 57 -12.42 -1.67 -3.71
C GLU A 57 -12.13 -2.27 -2.33
N PRO A 58 -11.76 -1.46 -1.34
CA PRO A 58 -11.55 -1.94 0.02
C PRO A 58 -12.86 -2.46 0.62
N GLN A 59 -12.79 -3.51 1.43
CA GLN A 59 -13.93 -3.98 2.20
C GLN A 59 -14.34 -2.94 3.26
N ARG A 60 -13.36 -2.26 3.85
CA ARG A 60 -13.60 -1.11 4.73
C ARG A 60 -12.48 -0.11 4.58
N LEU A 61 -12.86 1.15 4.41
CA LEU A 61 -11.94 2.28 4.37
C LEU A 61 -12.34 3.30 5.44
N THR A 62 -11.41 3.64 6.32
CA THR A 62 -11.62 4.68 7.33
C THR A 62 -10.47 5.68 7.25
N THR A 63 -10.79 6.89 6.85
CA THR A 63 -9.83 7.99 6.74
C THR A 63 -10.20 9.06 7.75
N LEU A 64 -9.17 9.73 8.28
CA LEU A 64 -9.33 10.88 9.17
C LEU A 64 -8.88 12.11 8.39
N SER A 65 -9.58 13.22 8.53
CA SER A 65 -9.24 14.50 7.89
C SER A 65 -9.71 15.67 8.76
N GLY A 66 -9.12 16.85 8.52
CA GLY A 66 -9.43 18.08 9.28
C GLY A 66 -9.26 17.89 10.79
N GLU A 67 -10.23 18.37 11.55
CA GLU A 67 -10.22 18.35 13.02
C GLU A 67 -10.22 16.95 13.64
N LYS A 68 -10.57 15.91 12.86
CA LYS A 68 -10.59 14.50 13.28
C LYS A 68 -9.21 13.82 13.20
N LEU A 69 -8.16 14.54 12.77
CA LEU A 69 -6.78 14.06 12.75
C LEU A 69 -6.16 14.08 14.17
N ASP A 70 -6.83 13.51 15.16
CA ASP A 70 -6.36 13.48 16.55
C ASP A 70 -4.99 12.81 16.70
N ALA A 71 -4.74 11.77 15.89
CA ALA A 71 -3.45 11.10 15.81
C ALA A 71 -2.30 12.02 15.33
N CYS A 72 -2.62 13.12 14.63
CA CYS A 72 -1.65 14.09 14.13
C CYS A 72 -1.58 15.35 15.00
N LYS A 73 -2.53 15.58 15.93
CA LYS A 73 -2.59 16.81 16.75
C LYS A 73 -1.36 17.01 17.64
N TYR A 74 -0.75 15.91 18.10
CA TYR A 74 0.42 15.94 18.98
C TYR A 74 1.71 15.52 18.25
N VAL A 75 1.67 15.41 16.93
CA VAL A 75 2.86 15.10 16.13
C VAL A 75 3.64 16.39 15.93
N PRO A 76 4.94 16.43 16.31
CA PRO A 76 5.74 17.62 16.09
C PRO A 76 5.82 17.95 14.59
N PRO A 77 5.88 19.24 14.21
CA PRO A 77 5.95 19.66 12.81
C PRO A 77 7.19 19.13 12.09
N SER A 78 8.25 18.77 12.84
CA SER A 78 9.37 17.98 12.37
C SER A 78 9.38 16.62 13.09
N ILE A 79 9.18 15.55 12.32
CA ILE A 79 9.39 14.18 12.80
C ILE A 79 10.83 13.82 12.50
N ASN A 80 11.63 13.59 13.53
CA ASN A 80 12.94 12.98 13.34
C ASN A 80 12.74 11.48 13.09
N PHE A 81 12.98 11.04 11.85
CA PHE A 81 12.92 9.63 11.47
C PHE A 81 14.16 8.83 11.90
N SER A 82 14.96 9.32 12.86
CA SER A 82 15.99 8.51 13.49
C SER A 82 15.34 7.39 14.31
N TYR A 83 15.19 6.22 13.70
CA TYR A 83 14.83 5.00 14.42
C TYR A 83 16.12 4.21 14.70
N THR A 84 16.22 3.68 15.91
CA THR A 84 17.21 2.65 16.23
C THR A 84 16.61 1.31 15.84
N VAL A 85 17.27 0.60 14.93
CA VAL A 85 16.96 -0.81 14.66
C VAL A 85 17.35 -1.59 15.93
N PRO A 86 16.41 -2.29 16.60
CA PRO A 86 16.73 -3.12 17.75
C PRO A 86 17.71 -4.24 17.36
N ASP A 87 18.55 -4.66 18.30
CA ASP A 87 19.45 -5.79 18.08
C ASP A 87 18.67 -7.03 17.61
N GLY A 88 19.11 -7.60 16.49
CA GLY A 88 18.48 -8.78 15.87
C GLY A 88 17.66 -8.51 14.60
N TYR A 89 17.59 -7.27 14.11
CA TYR A 89 17.00 -6.95 12.81
C TYR A 89 18.05 -6.42 11.83
N ASP A 90 18.05 -6.92 10.60
CA ASP A 90 18.96 -6.46 9.55
C ASP A 90 18.64 -5.02 9.13
N ARG A 91 19.68 -4.18 9.06
CA ARG A 91 19.60 -2.77 8.66
C ARG A 91 19.44 -2.56 7.16
N GLU A 92 19.50 -3.60 6.35
CA GLU A 92 19.63 -3.44 4.90
C GLU A 92 18.32 -3.69 4.15
N THR A 93 17.79 -2.61 3.58
CA THR A 93 17.21 -2.65 2.24
C THR A 93 17.81 -1.48 1.46
N LYS A 94 18.84 -1.78 0.67
CA LYS A 94 19.43 -0.90 -0.33
C LYS A 94 18.46 -0.66 -1.48
#